data_AF-A0A534C7T3-F1
#
_entry.id   AF-A0A534C7T3-F1
#
_cell.length_a   1.000
_cell.length_b   1.000
_cell.length_c   1.000
_cell.angle_alpha   90.00
_cell.angle_beta   90.00
_cell.angle_gamma   90.00
#
_symmetry.space_group_name_H-M   'P 1'
#
loop_
_entity.id
_entity.type
_entity.pdbx_description
1 polymer ?
#
loop_
_entity_poly.entity_id
_entity_poly.type
_entity_poly.pdbx_seq_one_letter_code
_entity_poly.pdbx_strand_id
1 'polypeptide(L)' 'MRLRFHIDPATGAPHIYKHRVSETEVEEVLARAGEDRAGRDGTRIAIGPTLSGRVLRVVYVPDPQPESHFVITGF' A
#
# COMPACT_ATOMS: atom_id res chain seq x y z
N MET A 1 -10.98 -2.93 -5.46
CA MET A 1 -10.43 -2.72 -4.11
C MET A 1 -10.59 -1.25 -3.71
N ARG A 2 -11.06 -0.97 -2.50
CA ARG A 2 -11.13 0.37 -1.92
C ARG A 2 -9.91 0.63 -1.06
N LEU A 3 -9.07 1.57 -1.45
CA LEU A 3 -7.89 1.96 -0.69
C LEU A 3 -8.15 3.24 0.11
N ARG A 4 -7.71 3.22 1.36
CA ARG A 4 -7.58 4.41 2.21
C ARG A 4 -6.12 4.55 2.57
N PHE A 5 -5.64 5.79 2.69
CA PHE A 5 -4.22 6.05 2.91
C PHE A 5 -4.01 6.78 4.23
N HIS A 6 -2.90 6.45 4.90
CA HIS A 6 -2.37 7.32 5.94
C HIS A 6 -2.02 8.68 5.34
N ILE A 7 -2.66 9.72 5.85
CA ILE A 7 -2.46 11.09 5.40
C ILE A 7 -1.32 11.71 6.21
N ASP A 8 -0.35 12.27 5.49
CA ASP A 8 0.70 13.06 6.10
C ASP A 8 0.13 14.39 6.61
N PRO A 9 0.14 14.67 7.92
CA PRO A 9 -0.47 15.86 8.49
C PRO A 9 0.19 17.16 8.03
N ALA A 10 1.45 17.11 7.58
CA ALA A 10 2.15 18.29 7.09
C ALA A 10 1.69 18.75 5.70
N THR A 11 1.23 17.81 4.86
CA THR A 11 0.89 18.08 3.45
C THR A 11 -0.60 17.88 3.15
N GLY A 12 -1.33 17.16 4.02
CA GLY A 12 -2.71 16.75 3.76
C GLY A 12 -2.83 15.68 2.66
N ALA A 13 -1.70 15.14 2.18
CA ALA A 13 -1.65 14.17 1.11
C ALA A 13 -1.28 12.76 1.63
N PRO A 14 -1.58 11.69 0.87
CA PRO A 14 -1.12 10.34 1.17
C PRO A 14 0.39 10.27 1.44
N HIS A 15 0.77 9.63 2.55
CA HIS A 15 2.17 9.51 2.97
C HIS A 15 3.07 8.85 1.91
N ILE A 16 2.51 7.96 1.09
CA ILE A 16 3.20 7.28 -0.02
C ILE A 16 3.83 8.25 -1.04
N TYR A 17 3.30 9.47 -1.18
CA TYR A 17 3.85 10.46 -2.12
C TYR A 17 5.24 10.92 -1.71
N LYS A 18 5.60 10.89 -0.42
CA LYS A 18 6.98 11.15 0.05
C LYS A 18 7.98 10.15 -0.50
N HIS A 19 7.52 8.96 -0.89
CA HIS A 19 8.32 7.89 -1.48
C HIS A 19 8.21 7.85 -3.01
N ARG A 20 7.58 8.86 -3.63
CA ARG A 20 7.31 8.90 -5.08
C ARG A 20 6.55 7.65 -5.55
N VAL A 21 5.63 7.17 -4.72
CA VAL A 21 4.73 6.07 -5.02
C VAL A 21 3.34 6.63 -5.21
N SER A 22 2.70 6.31 -6.33
CA SER A 22 1.32 6.68 -6.62
C SER A 22 0.32 5.67 -6.02
N GLU A 23 -0.94 6.08 -5.88
CA GLU A 23 -2.01 5.20 -5.41
C GLU A 23 -2.26 4.04 -6.38
N THR A 24 -2.13 4.29 -7.68
CA THR A 24 -2.24 3.26 -8.73
C THR A 24 -1.16 2.19 -8.59
N GLU A 25 0.09 2.57 -8.35
CA GLU A 25 1.16 1.59 -8.13
C GLU A 25 0.91 0.74 -6.88
N VAL A 26 0.32 1.31 -5.82
CA VAL A 26 -0.08 0.56 -4.63
C VAL A 26 -1.18 -0.45 -4.97
N GLU A 27 -2.20 -0.02 -5.72
CA GLU A 27 -3.27 -0.90 -6.17
C GLU A 27 -2.73 -2.06 -7.02
N GLU A 28 -1.81 -1.77 -7.95
CA GLU A 28 -1.16 -2.79 -8.77
C GLU A 28 -0.45 -3.83 -7.91
N VAL A 29 0.37 -3.38 -6.94
CA VAL A 29 1.12 -4.27 -6.04
C VAL A 29 0.18 -5.14 -5.22
N LEU A 30 -0.87 -4.56 -4.62
CA LEU A 30 -1.81 -5.32 -3.81
C LEU A 30 -2.65 -6.31 -4.63
N ALA A 31 -2.91 -6.01 -5.91
CA ALA A 31 -3.64 -6.92 -6.79
C ALA A 31 -2.81 -8.12 -7.27
N ARG A 32 -1.47 -7.99 -7.35
CA ARG A 32 -0.58 -9.02 -7.93
C ARG A 32 0.68 -9.29 -7.11
N ALA A 33 0.60 -9.15 -5.79
CA ALA A 33 1.73 -9.34 -4.90
C ALA A 33 2.35 -10.74 -5.09
N GLY A 34 3.66 -10.79 -5.33
CA GLY A 34 4.40 -12.05 -5.35
C GLY A 34 4.64 -12.59 -3.94
N GLU A 35 4.67 -11.68 -2.96
CA GLU A 35 4.76 -11.99 -1.54
C GLU A 35 3.75 -11.13 -0.77
N ASP A 36 2.99 -11.77 0.10
CA ASP A 36 2.17 -11.08 1.10
C ASP A 36 2.26 -11.80 2.44
N ARG A 37 2.85 -11.14 3.43
CA ARG A 37 3.11 -11.71 4.76
C ARG A 37 2.63 -10.84 5.90
N ALA A 38 2.45 -11.47 7.06
CA ALA A 38 2.16 -10.76 8.31
C ALA A 38 3.34 -9.85 8.71
N GLY A 39 3.00 -8.64 9.14
CA GLY A 39 3.90 -7.69 9.79
C GLY A 39 3.71 -7.68 11.31
N ARG A 40 3.98 -6.53 11.94
CA ARG A 40 3.71 -6.29 13.37
C ARG A 40 2.38 -5.58 13.55
N ASP A 41 1.77 -5.69 14.72
CA ASP A 41 0.59 -4.90 15.11
C ASP A 41 -0.59 -4.99 14.11
N GLY A 42 -0.82 -6.19 13.57
CA GLY A 42 -1.91 -6.45 12.62
C GLY A 42 -1.67 -5.94 11.20
N THR A 43 -0.47 -5.43 10.90
CA THR A 43 -0.09 -5.03 9.54
C THR A 43 0.22 -6.23 8.65
N ARG A 44 0.16 -6.00 7.35
CA ARG A 44 0.63 -6.89 6.28
C ARG A 44 1.63 -6.15 5.40
N ILE A 45 2.54 -6.92 4.81
CA ILE A 45 3.58 -6.44 3.92
C ILE A 45 3.44 -7.18 2.60
N ALA A 46 3.03 -6.45 1.55
CA ALA A 46 2.98 -6.94 0.19
C ALA A 46 4.21 -6.46 -0.58
N ILE A 47 4.81 -7.34 -1.37
CA ILE A 47 5.88 -7.00 -2.31
C ILE A 47 5.46 -7.48 -3.70
N GLY A 48 5.49 -6.57 -4.68
CA GLY A 48 5.00 -6.87 -6.01
C GLY A 48 5.47 -5.90 -7.09
N PRO A 49 5.36 -6.30 -8.36
CA PRO A 49 5.66 -5.45 -9.49
C PRO A 49 4.51 -4.48 -9.80
N THR A 50 4.88 -3.32 -10.34
CA THR A 50 3.99 -2.32 -10.96
C THR A 50 4.02 -2.47 -12.48
N LEU A 51 3.06 -1.88 -13.18
CA LEU A 51 3.04 -1.82 -14.64
C LEU A 51 4.20 -1.00 -15.22
N SER A 52 4.76 -0.07 -14.43
CA SER A 52 5.95 0.69 -14.81
C SER A 52 7.26 -0.11 -14.76
N GLY A 53 7.21 -1.36 -14.26
CA GLY A 53 8.38 -2.21 -14.07
C GLY A 53 9.10 -2.01 -12.73
N ARG A 54 8.66 -1.07 -11.89
CA ARG A 54 9.14 -0.96 -10.50
C ARG A 54 8.63 -2.12 -9.66
N VAL A 55 9.42 -2.54 -8.68
CA VAL A 55 8.97 -3.42 -7.59
C VAL A 55 8.84 -2.57 -6.34
N LEU A 56 7.68 -2.64 -5.67
CA LEU A 56 7.43 -1.88 -4.45
C LEU A 56 7.14 -2.80 -3.29
N ARG A 57 7.41 -2.27 -2.10
CA ARG A 57 6.97 -2.82 -0.83
C ARG A 57 5.85 -1.95 -0.28
N VAL A 58 4.66 -2.52 -0.08
CA VAL A 58 3.49 -1.85 0.48
C VAL A 58 3.21 -2.40 1.88
N VAL A 59 3.07 -1.50 2.85
CA VAL A 59 2.66 -1.84 4.22
C VAL A 59 1.22 -1.36 4.42
N TYR A 60 0.33 -2.27 4.78
CA TYR A 60 -1.09 -2.00 4.90
C TYR A 60 -1.73 -2.78 6.04
N VAL A 61 -2.95 -2.41 6.40
CA VAL A 61 -3.82 -3.14 7.33
C VAL A 61 -5.06 -3.58 6.56
N PRO A 62 -5.41 -4.88 6.57
CA PRO A 62 -6.67 -5.34 5.99
C PRO A 62 -7.85 -4.79 6.78
N ASP A 63 -8.88 -4.31 6.08
CA ASP A 63 -10.12 -3.88 6.69
C ASP A 63 -11.02 -5.11 6.96
N PRO A 64 -11.80 -5.12 8.05
CA PRO A 64 -12.87 -6.12 8.22
C PRO A 64 -13.87 -6.16 7.05
N GLN A 65 -14.06 -5.03 6.36
CA GLN A 65 -14.88 -4.98 5.15
C GLN A 65 -14.13 -5.62 3.97
N PRO A 66 -14.75 -6.56 3.22
CA PRO A 66 -14.13 -7.17 2.05
C PRO A 66 -13.65 -6.12 1.04
N GLU A 67 -12.55 -6.42 0.36
CA GLU A 67 -11.97 -5.56 -0.70
C GLU A 67 -11.60 -4.14 -0.23
N SER A 68 -11.42 -3.91 1.07
CA SER A 68 -10.97 -2.62 1.63
C SER A 68 -9.64 -2.79 2.39
N HIS A 69 -8.72 -1.86 2.18
CA HIS A 69 -7.43 -1.85 2.87
C HIS A 69 -7.03 -0.43 3.28
N PHE A 70 -6.36 -0.32 4.43
CA PHE A 70 -5.75 0.91 4.90
C PHE A 70 -4.23 0.85 4.69
N VAL A 71 -3.73 1.64 3.75
CA VAL A 71 -2.31 1.70 3.38
C VAL A 71 -1.58 2.67 4.30
N ILE A 72 -0.56 2.16 4.98
CA ILE A 72 0.28 2.96 5.89
C ILE A 72 1.40 3.64 5.10
N THR A 73 2.12 2.89 4.27
CA THR A 73 3.20 3.40 3.42
C THR A 73 3.51 2.45 2.25
N GLY A 74 4.31 2.93 1.30
CA GLY A 74 4.83 2.16 0.18
C GLY A 74 6.09 2.80 -0.37
N PHE A 75 7.09 2.00 -0.77
CA PHE A 75 8.37 2.47 -1.31
C PHE A 75 9.05 1.44 -2.20
#